data_AF-A0A3D2JAP2-F1
#
_entry.id   AF-A0A3D2JAP2-F1
#
_cell.length_a   1.000
_cell.length_b   1.000
_cell.length_c   1.000
_cell.angle_alpha   90.00
_cell.angle_beta   90.00
_cell.angle_gamma   90.00
#
_symmetry.space_group_name_H-M   'P 1'
#
loop_
_entity.id
_entity.type
_entity.pdbx_description
1 polymer ?
#
loop_
_entity_poly.entity_id
_entity_poly.type
_entity_poly.pdbx_seq_one_letter_code
_entity_poly.pdbx_strand_id
1 'polypeptide(L)'
;MYKFKGFDSTQCGDDMSALEAVVNTWMEHEHPRIRHMCQTMRGEHILLSFVYEETREMEQRIALEESVQDELRGLTGGFPRIFDDDVVVEDPATNPRIPATPLPMNVQNEYMQ
;
A
#
# COMPACT_ATOMS: atom_id res chain seq x y z
N MET A 1 8.73 -15.09 4.45
CA MET A 1 8.37 -16.40 3.85
C MET A 1 6.91 -16.37 3.42
N TYR A 2 6.53 -16.97 2.29
CA TYR A 2 5.12 -17.02 1.86
C TYR A 2 4.31 -18.01 2.71
N LYS A 3 3.11 -17.60 3.11
CA LYS A 3 2.14 -18.40 3.87
C LYS A 3 0.84 -18.57 3.07
N PHE A 4 0.06 -19.59 3.43
CA PHE A 4 -1.23 -19.89 2.84
C PHE A 4 -2.31 -19.90 3.92
N LYS A 5 -3.49 -19.34 3.62
CA LYS A 5 -4.68 -19.42 4.47
C LYS A 5 -5.94 -19.55 3.63
N GLY A 6 -6.87 -20.42 4.06
CA GLY A 6 -8.14 -20.64 3.40
C GLY A 6 -9.33 -20.40 4.32
N PHE A 7 -10.45 -19.94 3.74
CA PHE A 7 -11.72 -19.72 4.42
C PHE A 7 -12.84 -20.37 3.63
N ASP A 8 -13.70 -21.13 4.29
CA ASP A 8 -14.76 -21.92 3.67
C ASP A 8 -16.12 -21.47 4.24
N SER A 9 -17.08 -21.16 3.37
CA SER A 9 -18.42 -20.70 3.79
C SER A 9 -19.17 -21.74 4.62
N THR A 10 -18.86 -23.03 4.49
CA THR A 10 -19.47 -24.10 5.30
C THR A 10 -19.19 -23.93 6.80
N GLN A 11 -18.05 -23.33 7.14
CA GLN A 11 -17.66 -23.05 8.53
C GLN A 11 -18.39 -21.82 9.09
N CYS A 12 -19.04 -21.05 8.21
CA CYS A 12 -19.76 -19.82 8.52
C CYS A 12 -21.28 -20.02 8.41
N GLY A 13 -21.77 -21.27 8.40
CA GLY A 13 -23.19 -21.59 8.28
C GLY A 13 -23.80 -21.14 6.95
N ASP A 14 -22.98 -21.08 5.89
CA ASP A 14 -23.35 -20.59 4.55
C ASP A 14 -23.83 -19.13 4.50
N ASP A 15 -23.59 -18.38 5.57
CA ASP A 15 -23.80 -16.94 5.62
C ASP A 15 -22.56 -16.21 5.10
N MET A 16 -22.73 -15.49 4.00
CA MET A 16 -21.68 -14.68 3.39
C MET A 16 -21.21 -13.55 4.30
N SER A 17 -22.10 -12.97 5.11
CA SER A 17 -21.73 -11.93 6.07
C SER A 17 -20.86 -12.49 7.19
N ALA A 18 -21.12 -13.72 7.65
CA ALA A 18 -20.28 -14.39 8.62
C ALA A 18 -18.89 -14.74 8.04
N LEU A 19 -18.82 -15.19 6.78
CA LEU A 19 -17.56 -15.44 6.09
C LEU A 19 -16.72 -14.15 5.97
N GLU A 20 -17.36 -13.06 5.53
CA GLU A 20 -16.71 -11.75 5.43
C GLU A 20 -16.18 -11.28 6.79
N ALA A 21 -16.97 -11.39 7.85
CA ALA A 21 -16.55 -10.98 9.19
C ALA A 21 -15.31 -11.75 9.68
N VAL A 22 -15.24 -13.06 9.42
CA VAL A 22 -14.08 -13.89 9.78
C VAL A 22 -12.84 -13.49 8.98
N VAL A 23 -12.99 -13.24 7.67
CA VAL A 23 -11.87 -12.78 6.83
C VAL A 23 -11.39 -11.40 7.27
N ASN A 24 -12.30 -10.46 7.53
CA ASN A 24 -11.96 -9.11 7.99
C ASN A 24 -11.26 -9.15 9.35
N THR A 25 -11.76 -9.93 10.30
CA THR A 25 -11.12 -10.13 11.61
C THR A 25 -9.68 -10.63 11.46
N TRP A 26 -9.44 -11.57 10.53
CA TRP A 26 -8.09 -12.03 10.23
C TRP A 26 -7.21 -10.92 9.62
N MET A 27 -7.72 -10.19 8.63
CA MET A 27 -6.99 -9.12 7.96
C MET A 27 -6.60 -8.00 8.93
N GLU A 28 -7.48 -7.68 9.87
CA GLU A 28 -7.25 -6.68 10.92
C GLU A 28 -6.27 -7.16 11.98
N HIS A 29 -6.26 -8.46 12.33
CA HIS A 29 -5.37 -8.97 13.36
C HIS A 29 -3.95 -9.24 12.86
N GLU A 30 -3.81 -9.83 11.67
CA GLU A 30 -2.51 -10.26 11.13
C GLU A 30 -1.89 -9.24 10.18
N HIS A 31 -2.66 -8.24 9.71
CA HIS A 31 -2.27 -7.28 8.68
C HIS A 31 -1.45 -7.92 7.53
N PRO A 32 -1.94 -9.03 6.94
CA PRO A 32 -1.15 -9.80 5.99
C PRO A 32 -0.96 -9.04 4.68
N ARG A 33 0.26 -9.07 4.12
CA ARG A 33 0.50 -8.55 2.76
C ARG A 33 0.06 -9.60 1.75
N ILE A 34 -1.15 -9.44 1.21
CA ILE A 34 -1.71 -10.37 0.23
C ILE A 34 -0.91 -10.32 -1.08
N ARG A 35 -0.57 -11.50 -1.59
CA ARG A 35 0.19 -11.69 -2.83
C ARG A 35 -0.65 -12.32 -3.92
N HIS A 36 -1.50 -13.26 -3.54
CA HIS A 36 -2.47 -13.87 -4.42
C HIS A 36 -3.73 -14.21 -3.64
N MET A 37 -4.88 -14.03 -4.27
CA MET A 37 -6.18 -14.48 -3.76
C MET A 37 -6.87 -15.27 -4.86
N CYS A 38 -7.46 -16.40 -4.49
CA CYS A 38 -8.31 -17.19 -5.36
C CYS A 38 -9.63 -17.46 -4.65
N GLN A 39 -10.71 -17.44 -5.43
CA GLN A 39 -12.02 -17.89 -5.02
C GLN A 39 -12.39 -19.12 -5.86
N THR A 40 -12.98 -20.13 -5.22
CA THR A 40 -13.50 -21.30 -5.93
C THR A 40 -14.85 -21.69 -5.33
N MET A 41 -15.75 -22.19 -6.17
CA MET A 41 -17.04 -22.74 -5.75
C MET A 41 -16.94 -24.25 -5.55
N ARG A 42 -17.50 -24.77 -4.46
CA ARG A 42 -17.66 -26.21 -4.21
C ARG A 42 -19.13 -26.50 -3.93
N GLY A 43 -19.90 -26.74 -4.98
CA GLY A 43 -21.36 -26.79 -4.88
C GLY A 43 -21.91 -25.40 -4.60
N GLU A 44 -22.69 -25.25 -3.53
CA GLU A 44 -23.26 -23.99 -3.07
C GLU A 44 -22.30 -23.18 -2.18
N HIS A 45 -21.15 -23.76 -1.83
CA HIS A 45 -20.20 -23.18 -0.88
C HIS A 45 -19.05 -22.46 -1.60
N ILE A 46 -18.55 -21.38 -0.98
CA ILE A 46 -17.41 -20.60 -1.45
C ILE A 46 -16.17 -20.95 -0.62
N LEU A 47 -15.06 -21.21 -1.31
CA LEU A 47 -13.73 -21.31 -0.73
C LEU A 47 -12.89 -20.11 -1.17
N LEU A 48 -12.41 -19.34 -0.21
CA LEU A 48 -11.42 -18.27 -0.41
C LEU A 48 -10.04 -18.79 0.00
N SER A 49 -9.03 -18.53 -0.82
CA SER A 49 -7.65 -18.97 -0.61
C SER A 49 -6.70 -17.81 -0.82
N PHE A 50 -5.83 -17.56 0.16
CA PHE A 50 -4.89 -16.45 0.19
C PHE A 50 -3.46 -16.97 0.29
N VAL A 51 -2.58 -16.45 -0.56
CA VAL A 51 -1.13 -16.52 -0.39
C VAL A 51 -0.66 -15.15 0.06
N TYR A 52 0.08 -15.09 1.16
CA TYR A 52 0.45 -13.82 1.79
C TYR A 52 1.86 -13.85 2.40
N GLU A 53 2.41 -12.66 2.63
CA GLU A 53 3.61 -12.45 3.43
C GLU A 53 3.22 -11.88 4.80
N GLU A 54 3.94 -12.29 5.84
CA GLU A 54 3.77 -11.76 7.20
C GLU A 54 4.48 -10.41 7.33
N THR A 55 3.72 -9.36 7.65
CA THR A 55 4.20 -7.97 7.62
C THR A 55 4.96 -7.59 8.90
N ARG A 56 4.85 -8.40 9.97
CA ARG A 56 5.48 -8.13 11.28
C ARG A 56 7.00 -7.97 11.23
N GLU A 57 7.68 -8.61 10.28
CA GLU A 57 9.14 -8.47 10.13
C GLU A 57 9.55 -7.11 9.54
N MET A 58 8.67 -6.45 8.78
CA MET A 58 8.98 -5.17 8.13
C MET A 58 8.71 -3.99 9.07
N GLU A 59 7.62 -4.04 9.84
CA GLU A 59 7.29 -2.99 10.82
C GLU A 59 8.27 -2.94 12.00
N GLN A 60 8.78 -4.07 12.48
CA GLN A 60 9.81 -4.09 13.54
C GLN A 60 11.11 -3.41 13.13
N ARG A 61 11.50 -3.53 11.85
CA ARG A 61 12.71 -2.88 11.34
C ARG A 61 12.53 -1.37 11.23
N ILE A 62 11.35 -0.93 10.78
CA ILE A 62 11.02 0.50 10.68
C ILE A 62 10.92 1.12 12.08
N ALA A 63 10.25 0.47 13.03
CA ALA A 63 10.18 0.95 14.41
C ALA A 63 11.56 0.99 15.09
N LEU A 64 12.44 0.01 14.80
CA LEU A 64 13.81 0.02 15.31
C LEU A 64 14.63 1.15 14.66
N GLU A 65 14.53 1.36 13.35
CA GLU A 65 15.22 2.44 12.64
C GLU A 65 14.73 3.83 13.08
N GLU A 66 13.44 4.02 13.33
CA GLU A 66 12.88 5.26 13.88
C GLU A 66 13.34 5.49 15.33
N SER A 67 13.36 4.45 16.17
CA SER A 67 13.87 4.58 17.55
C SER A 67 15.38 4.86 17.61
N VAL A 68 16.17 4.28 16.69
CA VAL A 68 17.61 4.54 16.57
C VAL A 68 17.87 5.93 16.01
N GLN A 69 17.05 6.41 15.07
CA GLN A 69 17.11 7.80 14.59
C GLN A 69 16.74 8.80 15.69
N ASP A 70 15.78 8.50 16.56
CA ASP A 70 15.37 9.39 17.65
C ASP A 70 16.45 9.46 18.76
N GLU A 71 17.09 8.34 19.12
CA GLU A 71 18.24 8.36 20.03
C GLU A 71 19.48 9.04 19.42
N LEU A 72 19.71 8.90 18.12
CA LEU A 72 20.79 9.61 17.42
C LEU A 72 20.53 11.13 17.38
N ARG A 73 19.26 11.54 17.30
CA ARG A 73 18.82 12.95 17.37
C ARG A 73 18.99 13.56 18.77
N GLY A 74 19.01 12.74 19.82
CA GLY A 74 19.28 13.16 21.20
C GLY A 74 20.77 13.36 21.54
N LEU A 75 21.68 12.75 20.79
CA LEU A 75 23.13 12.77 21.08
C LEU A 75 23.94 13.77 20.24
N THR A 76 23.42 14.22 19.10
CA THR A 76 24.06 15.29 18.30
C THR A 76 23.33 16.61 18.53
N GLY A 77 23.84 17.43 19.45
CA GLY A 77 23.34 18.78 19.67
C GLY A 77 23.39 19.65 18.39
N GLY A 78 22.28 20.33 18.10
CA GLY A 78 22.13 21.39 17.09
C GLY A 78 21.38 20.94 15.84
N PHE A 79 20.26 21.53 15.40
CA PHE A 79 19.59 22.80 15.68
C PHE A 79 18.09 22.66 15.34
N PRO A 80 17.16 23.26 16.10
CA PRO A 80 15.80 23.50 15.62
C PRO A 80 15.78 24.85 14.89
N ARG A 81 15.62 24.87 13.57
CA ARG A 81 15.18 26.09 12.88
C ARG A 81 13.65 26.12 12.85
N ILE A 82 13.11 26.55 13.98
CA ILE A 82 11.84 27.25 14.04
C ILE A 82 12.11 28.63 13.45
N PHE A 83 11.45 28.98 12.34
CA PHE A 83 11.27 30.38 11.95
C PHE A 83 9.81 30.54 11.53
N ASP A 84 9.06 31.18 12.42
CA ASP A 84 7.70 31.68 12.24
C ASP A 84 7.83 33.20 11.99
N ASP A 85 7.15 33.65 10.94
CA ASP A 85 6.51 34.97 10.74
C ASP A 85 7.31 36.30 10.73
N ASP A 86 7.34 36.98 9.56
CA ASP A 86 6.37 38.05 9.18
C ASP A 86 6.98 39.23 8.35
N VAL A 87 6.17 39.75 7.43
CA VAL A 87 6.18 41.06 6.73
C VAL A 87 6.63 41.18 5.24
N VAL A 88 5.62 41.00 4.36
CA VAL A 88 5.09 41.81 3.21
C VAL A 88 6.01 42.39 2.09
N VAL A 89 5.71 42.03 0.82
CA VAL A 89 5.21 42.88 -0.31
C VAL A 89 5.60 42.30 -1.70
N GLU A 90 4.59 42.28 -2.60
CA GLU A 90 4.57 42.18 -4.08
C GLU A 90 4.61 40.81 -4.80
N ASP A 91 3.41 40.39 -5.24
CA ASP A 91 3.09 39.64 -6.48
C ASP A 91 3.24 40.63 -7.69
N PRO A 92 3.54 40.25 -8.97
CA PRO A 92 3.20 38.96 -9.54
C PRO A 92 4.09 38.33 -10.63
N ALA A 93 3.74 37.08 -10.94
CA ALA A 93 3.96 36.35 -12.20
C ALA A 93 5.36 35.78 -12.47
N THR A 94 5.47 34.46 -12.58
CA THR A 94 5.36 33.76 -13.88
C THR A 94 5.61 32.28 -13.68
N ASN A 95 4.56 31.51 -13.94
CA ASN A 95 4.54 30.06 -14.07
C ASN A 95 5.47 29.61 -15.23
N PRO A 96 6.53 28.80 -15.04
CA PRO A 96 7.06 27.99 -16.12
C PRO A 96 6.34 26.64 -16.10
N ARG A 97 5.20 26.65 -16.80
CA ARG A 97 4.50 25.53 -17.39
C ARG A 97 5.43 24.32 -17.59
N ILE A 98 5.05 23.18 -17.01
CA ILE A 98 5.60 21.85 -17.33
C ILE A 98 5.76 21.76 -18.85
N PRO A 99 6.94 21.43 -19.42
CA PRO A 99 7.03 21.14 -20.84
C PRO A 99 6.14 19.93 -21.11
N ALA A 100 5.06 20.13 -21.87
CA ALA A 100 4.27 19.05 -22.41
C ALA A 100 5.19 18.23 -23.32
N THR A 101 5.60 17.06 -22.88
CA THR A 101 6.25 16.07 -23.75
C THR A 101 5.22 15.68 -24.83
N PRO A 102 5.48 15.94 -26.12
CA PRO A 102 4.58 15.45 -27.16
C PRO A 102 4.77 13.93 -27.28
N LEU A 103 3.69 13.17 -27.12
CA LEU A 103 3.64 11.77 -27.51
C LEU A 103 3.88 11.67 -29.03
N PRO A 104 4.78 10.80 -29.52
CA PRO A 104 4.99 10.64 -30.95
C PRO A 104 3.74 10.06 -31.62
N MET A 105 3.11 10.85 -32.49
CA MET A 105 2.09 10.38 -33.42
C MET A 105 2.75 9.56 -34.55
N ASN A 106 2.31 8.31 -34.61
CA ASN A 106 2.26 7.35 -35.72
C ASN A 106 2.70 7.85 -37.12
N VAL A 107 3.59 7.08 -37.78
CA VAL A 107 3.78 7.14 -39.23
C VAL A 107 3.39 5.78 -39.82
N GLN A 108 2.32 5.82 -40.62
CA GLN A 108 1.80 4.74 -41.44
C GLN A 108 2.91 4.15 -42.32
N ASN A 109 2.97 2.81 -42.42
CA ASN A 109 3.46 2.14 -43.62
C ASN A 109 2.42 1.12 -44.05
N GLU A 110 1.51 1.57 -44.93
CA GLU A 110 1.04 0.70 -46.00
C GLU A 110 2.27 0.28 -46.82
N TYR A 111 2.52 -1.02 -46.98
CA TYR A 111 2.95 -1.54 -48.27
C TYR A 111 2.46 -2.98 -48.40
N MET A 112 1.60 -3.15 -49.39
CA MET A 112 1.24 -4.43 -49.99
C MET A 112 2.49 -5.26 -50.30
N GLN A 113 2.40 -6.57 -50.03
CA GLN A 113 2.67 -7.61 -51.03
C GLN A 113 1.99 -8.91 -50.60
#